data_AF-A0A2W4XV01-F1
#
_entry.id   AF-A0A2W4XV01-F1
#
_cell.length_a   1.000
_cell.length_b   1.000
_cell.length_c   1.000
_cell.angle_alpha   90.00
_cell.angle_beta   90.00
_cell.angle_gamma   90.00
#
_symmetry.space_group_name_H-M   'P 1'
#
loop_
_entity.id
_entity.type
_entity.pdbx_description
1 polymer ?
#
loop_
_entity_poly.entity_id
_entity_poly.type
_entity_poly.pdbx_seq_one_letter_code
_entity_poly.pdbx_strand_id
1 'polypeptide(L)'
;MDGQKEIEVRLCGITALEAEASKAHLRQLLSRSTDSRIILVAVESELSGLVAEAFLPTSSSEPELEVHVNMQMLLDGMAAVDADSVDTCPNGSLYRAAEAKAK
;
A
#
# COMPACT_ATOMS: atom_id res chain seq x y z
N MET A 1 15.15 14.42 -23.49
CA MET A 1 15.29 14.26 -22.03
C MET A 1 14.09 13.45 -21.61
N ASP A 2 14.30 12.16 -21.30
CA ASP A 2 13.20 11.31 -20.86
C ASP A 2 12.74 11.80 -19.49
N GLY A 3 11.58 12.47 -19.49
CA GLY A 3 10.97 13.14 -18.34
C GLY A 3 10.35 12.16 -17.37
N GLN A 4 11.16 11.25 -16.80
CA GLN A 4 10.74 10.46 -15.65
C GLN A 4 10.64 11.39 -14.45
N LYS A 5 9.40 11.71 -14.07
CA LYS A 5 9.09 12.46 -12.86
C LYS A 5 8.97 11.47 -11.71
N GLU A 6 9.84 11.61 -10.72
CA GLU A 6 9.67 10.91 -9.45
C GLU A 6 8.49 11.54 -8.69
N ILE A 7 7.64 10.68 -8.13
CA ILE A 7 6.48 11.09 -7.34
C ILE A 7 6.58 10.35 -6.02
N GLU A 8 6.51 11.09 -4.91
CA GLU A 8 6.36 10.50 -3.60
C GLU A 8 4.92 10.03 -3.40
N VAL A 9 4.76 8.77 -3.00
CA VAL A 9 3.46 8.14 -2.76
C VAL A 9 3.38 7.69 -1.31
N ARG A 10 2.35 8.14 -0.62
CA ARG A 10 1.98 7.69 0.73
C ARG A 10 0.84 6.68 0.63
N LEU A 11 0.99 5.55 1.32
CA LEU A 11 -0.07 4.55 1.39
C LEU A 11 -1.16 5.05 2.33
N CYS A 12 -2.39 5.13 1.82
CA CYS A 12 -3.53 5.65 2.57
C CYS A 12 -3.80 4.86 3.85
N GLY A 13 -3.94 5.56 4.98
CA GLY A 13 -4.57 5.05 6.20
C GLY A 13 -3.69 4.11 7.03
N ILE A 14 -2.40 3.99 6.69
CA ILE A 14 -1.46 3.12 7.40
C ILE A 14 -0.14 3.85 7.67
N THR A 15 0.52 3.46 8.75
CA THR A 15 1.86 3.91 9.09
C THR A 15 2.78 2.72 9.36
N ALA A 16 4.06 2.84 9.01
CA ALA A 16 5.04 1.80 9.27
C ALA A 16 5.35 1.71 10.78
N LEU A 17 5.42 0.50 11.32
CA LEU A 17 5.77 0.28 12.73
C LEU A 17 7.28 0.36 12.97
N GLU A 18 8.05 -0.48 12.27
CA GLU A 18 9.51 -0.57 12.40
C GLU A 18 10.13 -0.24 11.03
N ALA A 19 10.64 0.98 10.89
CA ALA A 19 10.97 1.56 9.58
C ALA A 19 11.80 0.65 8.67
N GLU A 20 12.87 0.04 9.17
CA GLU A 20 13.74 -0.82 8.34
C GLU A 20 13.11 -2.18 8.01
N ALA A 21 12.39 -2.79 8.97
CA ALA A 21 11.71 -4.06 8.75
C ALA A 21 10.54 -3.89 7.77
N SER A 22 9.70 -2.88 7.98
CA SER A 22 8.57 -2.54 7.11
C SER A 22 9.04 -2.21 5.69
N LYS A 23 10.16 -1.49 5.55
CA LYS A 23 10.76 -1.16 4.25
C LYS A 23 11.31 -2.38 3.53
N ALA A 24 11.99 -3.28 4.24
CA ALA A 24 12.48 -4.53 3.68
C ALA A 24 11.32 -5.42 3.21
N HIS A 25 10.27 -5.54 4.03
CA HIS A 25 9.07 -6.30 3.69
C HIS A 25 8.34 -5.71 2.49
N LEU A 26 8.14 -4.38 2.46
CA LEU A 26 7.52 -3.70 1.33
C LEU A 26 8.28 -3.98 0.03
N ARG A 27 9.62 -3.90 0.04
CA ARG A 27 10.44 -4.27 -1.13
C ARG A 27 10.23 -5.71 -1.57
N GLN A 28 10.09 -6.64 -0.63
CA GLN A 28 9.79 -8.04 -0.93
C GLN A 28 8.37 -8.24 -1.47
N LEU A 29 7.39 -7.43 -1.05
CA LEU A 29 6.05 -7.44 -1.65
C LEU A 29 6.11 -6.93 -3.08
N LEU A 30 6.74 -5.77 -3.30
CA LEU A 30 6.85 -5.13 -4.61
C LEU A 30 7.58 -6.03 -5.64
N SER A 31 8.56 -6.84 -5.20
CA SER A 31 9.26 -7.76 -6.10
C SER A 31 8.41 -8.92 -6.60
N ARG A 32 7.22 -9.15 -6.02
CA ARG A 32 6.24 -10.15 -6.50
C ARG A 32 5.36 -9.63 -7.63
N SER A 33 5.43 -8.34 -7.94
CA SER A 33 4.62 -7.76 -8.99
C SER A 33 5.03 -8.28 -10.37
N THR A 34 4.02 -8.58 -11.19
CA THR A 34 4.21 -8.94 -12.59
C THR A 34 4.60 -7.70 -13.39
N ASP A 35 5.67 -7.83 -14.19
CA ASP A 35 6.23 -6.75 -15.00
C ASP A 35 6.69 -5.52 -14.21
N SER A 36 6.97 -5.66 -12.91
CA SER A 36 7.40 -4.57 -12.03
C SER A 36 6.42 -3.39 -11.98
N ARG A 37 5.12 -3.65 -12.18
CA ARG A 37 4.08 -2.61 -12.19
C ARG A 37 3.45 -2.43 -10.82
N ILE A 38 3.04 -1.21 -10.50
CA ILE A 38 2.23 -0.93 -9.32
C ILE A 38 1.04 -0.13 -9.81
N ILE A 39 -0.17 -0.57 -9.47
CA ILE A 39 -1.40 0.17 -9.76
C ILE A 39 -1.67 1.05 -8.54
N LEU A 40 -1.77 2.35 -8.77
CA LEU A 40 -2.04 3.33 -7.73
C LEU A 40 -3.44 3.92 -7.96
N VAL A 41 -4.31 3.77 -6.97
CA VAL A 41 -5.63 4.40 -6.94
C VAL A 41 -5.52 5.62 -6.03
N ALA A 42 -5.53 6.80 -6.64
CA ALA A 42 -5.42 8.06 -5.93
C ALA A 42 -6.62 8.27 -5.00
N VAL A 43 -6.35 8.55 -3.73
CA VAL A 43 -7.34 8.99 -2.74
C VAL A 43 -7.30 10.52 -2.62
N GLU A 44 -6.10 11.07 -2.58
CA GLU A 44 -5.86 12.52 -2.58
C GLU A 44 -4.57 12.81 -3.35
N SER A 45 -4.57 13.90 -4.13
CA SER A 45 -3.41 14.32 -4.92
C SER A 45 -3.11 15.79 -4.62
N GLU A 46 -2.05 16.05 -3.88
CA GLU A 46 -1.55 17.41 -3.64
C GLU A 46 -0.21 17.67 -4.33
N LEU A 47 0.22 18.93 -4.35
CA LEU A 47 1.51 19.36 -4.92
C LEU A 47 2.72 18.69 -4.23
N SER A 48 2.56 18.23 -2.99
CA SER A 48 3.60 17.65 -2.13
C SER A 48 3.70 16.13 -2.20
N GLY A 49 2.71 15.44 -2.77
CA GLY A 49 2.71 13.97 -2.84
C GLY A 49 1.34 13.38 -3.13
N LEU A 50 1.34 12.11 -3.51
CA LEU A 50 0.13 11.33 -3.80
C LEU A 50 -0.22 10.45 -2.60
N VAL A 51 -1.46 10.52 -2.12
CA VAL A 51 -2.01 9.53 -1.19
C VAL A 51 -2.81 8.52 -2.00
N ALA A 52 -2.46 7.24 -1.89
CA ALA A 52 -3.07 6.21 -2.74
C ALA A 52 -3.26 4.88 -2.01
N GLU A 53 -4.18 4.08 -2.55
CA GLU A 53 -4.18 2.64 -2.37
C GLU A 53 -3.32 1.99 -3.46
N ALA A 54 -2.48 1.03 -3.07
CA ALA A 54 -1.55 0.39 -3.98
C ALA A 54 -1.89 -1.09 -4.19
N PHE A 55 -1.91 -1.50 -5.45
CA PHE A 55 -2.22 -2.86 -5.87
C PHE A 55 -1.09 -3.43 -6.73
N LEU A 56 -0.73 -4.69 -6.48
CA LEU A 56 0.27 -5.40 -7.26
C LEU A 56 -0.41 -6.48 -8.12
N PRO A 57 -0.29 -6.41 -9.45
CA PRO A 57 -0.78 -7.47 -10.32
C PRO A 57 0.06 -8.73 -10.10
N THR A 58 -0.59 -9.85 -9.76
CA THR A 58 0.10 -11.14 -9.65
C THR A 58 0.02 -11.90 -10.98
N SER A 59 0.96 -12.81 -11.21
CA SER A 59 1.04 -13.62 -12.43
C SER A 59 0.04 -14.78 -12.46
N SER A 60 -0.98 -14.72 -11.60
CA SER A 60 -2.04 -15.71 -11.52
C SER A 60 -2.85 -15.75 -12.81
N SER A 61 -3.27 -16.95 -13.21
CA SER A 61 -4.27 -17.14 -14.28
C SER A 61 -5.66 -16.63 -13.88
N GLU A 62 -5.84 -16.28 -12.61
CA GLU A 62 -7.03 -15.58 -12.11
C GLU A 62 -6.79 -14.06 -12.22
N PRO A 63 -7.46 -13.36 -13.17
CA PRO A 63 -7.23 -11.95 -13.47
C PRO A 63 -7.60 -10.98 -12.34
N GLU A 64 -8.05 -11.49 -11.19
CA GLU A 64 -8.57 -10.70 -10.06
C GLU A 64 -7.71 -10.82 -8.78
N LEU A 65 -6.63 -11.62 -8.79
CA LEU A 65 -5.72 -11.71 -7.64
C LEU A 65 -4.70 -10.57 -7.68
N GLU A 66 -5.15 -9.36 -7.37
CA GLU A 66 -4.28 -8.24 -7.05
C GLU A 66 -3.93 -8.27 -5.56
N VAL A 67 -2.64 -8.08 -5.22
CA VAL A 67 -2.26 -7.89 -3.82
C VAL A 67 -2.51 -6.43 -3.46
N HIS A 68 -3.48 -6.19 -2.58
CA HIS A 68 -3.69 -4.87 -1.99
C HIS A 68 -2.60 -4.61 -0.92
N VAL A 69 -1.61 -3.78 -1.26
CA VAL A 69 -0.38 -3.58 -0.48
C VAL A 69 -0.68 -3.04 0.91
N ASN A 70 -1.57 -2.05 1.03
CA ASN A 70 -1.90 -1.42 2.31
C ASN A 70 -2.43 -2.47 3.31
N MET A 71 -3.36 -3.30 2.83
CA MET A 71 -3.94 -4.39 3.60
C MET A 71 -2.91 -5.45 3.97
N GLN A 72 -2.07 -5.85 3.01
CA GLN A 72 -1.06 -6.88 3.23
C GLN A 72 -0.03 -6.44 4.27
N MET A 73 0.38 -5.17 4.26
CA MET A 73 1.29 -4.60 5.27
C MET A 73 0.69 -4.68 6.69
N LEU A 74 -0.62 -4.45 6.84
CA LEU A 74 -1.31 -4.58 8.12
C LEU A 74 -1.41 -6.04 8.57
N LEU A 75 -1.84 -6.93 7.67
CA LEU A 75 -1.99 -8.37 7.95
C LEU A 75 -0.65 -9.03 8.34
N ASP A 76 0.44 -8.58 7.74
CA ASP A 76 1.78 -9.07 8.04
C ASP A 76 2.40 -8.42 9.29
N GLY A 77 1.68 -7.52 9.96
CA GLY A 77 2.15 -6.81 11.15
C GLY A 77 3.30 -5.83 10.87
N MET A 78 3.46 -5.39 9.62
CA MET A 78 4.51 -4.46 9.19
C MET A 78 4.03 -3.01 9.15
N ALA A 79 2.74 -2.78 9.35
CA ALA A 79 2.13 -1.47 9.50
C ALA A 79 1.05 -1.49 10.58
N ALA A 80 0.67 -0.31 11.04
CA ALA A 80 -0.48 -0.07 11.89
C ALA A 80 -1.46 0.88 11.20
N VAL A 81 -2.71 0.86 11.63
CA VAL A 81 -3.72 1.81 11.18
C VAL A 81 -3.34 3.21 11.66
N ASP A 82 -3.32 4.16 10.74
CA ASP A 82 -3.18 5.58 11.07
C ASP A 82 -4.57 6.15 11.41
N ALA A 83 -4.83 6.37 12.70
CA ALA A 83 -6.13 6.84 13.18
C ALA A 83 -6.52 8.22 12.62
N ASP A 84 -5.54 9.05 12.27
CA ASP A 84 -5.78 10.42 11.79
C ASP A 84 -6.21 10.44 10.32
N SER A 85 -5.88 9.42 9.54
CA SER A 85 -6.14 9.37 8.09
C SER A 85 -7.00 8.19 7.64
N VAL A 86 -7.17 7.14 8.43
CA VAL A 86 -7.87 5.91 8.01
C VAL A 86 -9.32 6.15 7.59
N ASP A 87 -10.02 7.11 8.20
CA ASP A 87 -11.43 7.40 7.87
C ASP A 87 -11.61 8.12 6.53
N THR A 88 -10.54 8.67 5.95
CA THR A 88 -10.58 9.28 4.62
C THR A 88 -10.22 8.28 3.53
N CYS A 89 -9.75 7.08 3.89
CA CYS A 89 -9.36 6.04 2.95
C CYS A 89 -10.56 5.17 2.55
N PRO A 90 -10.69 4.78 1.26
CA PRO A 90 -11.78 3.95 0.77
C PRO A 90 -11.97 2.65 1.58
N ASN A 91 -10.87 2.00 1.97
CA ASN A 91 -10.88 0.74 2.71
C ASN A 91 -10.63 0.88 4.22
N GLY A 92 -10.86 2.07 4.82
CA GLY A 92 -10.51 2.34 6.21
C GLY A 92 -11.13 1.38 7.24
N SER A 93 -12.39 0.99 7.05
CA SER A 93 -13.05 0.00 7.93
C SER A 93 -12.40 -1.39 7.84
N LEU A 94 -11.96 -1.80 6.65
CA LEU A 94 -11.28 -3.07 6.43
C LEU A 94 -9.86 -3.06 7.01
N TYR A 95 -9.15 -1.92 6.97
CA TYR A 95 -7.83 -1.77 7.59
C TYR A 95 -7.87 -2.02 9.10
N ARG A 96 -8.88 -1.46 9.79
CA ARG A 96 -9.08 -1.71 11.22
C ARG A 96 -9.34 -3.19 11.51
N ALA A 97 -10.14 -3.85 10.68
CA ALA A 97 -10.41 -5.28 10.82
C ALA A 97 -9.15 -6.14 10.58
N ALA A 98 -8.31 -5.76 9.62
CA ALA A 98 -7.06 -6.46 9.32
C ALA A 98 -6.02 -6.31 10.42
N GLU A 99 -5.83 -5.09 10.94
CA GLU A 99 -4.92 -4.87 12.08
C GLU A 99 -5.39 -5.64 13.32
N ALA A 100 -6.71 -5.66 13.59
CA ALA A 100 -7.27 -6.43 14.69
C ALA A 100 -7.06 -7.95 14.54
N LYS A 101 -6.94 -8.46 13.31
CA LYS A 101 -6.67 -9.87 13.02
C LYS A 101 -5.18 -10.23 13.11
N ALA A 102 -4.30 -9.26 12.89
CA ALA A 102 -2.84 -9.46 12.97
C ALA A 102 -2.32 -9.47 14.42
N LYS A 103 -3.09 -8.88 15.35
CA LYS A 103 -2.86 -8.90 16.81
C LYS A 103 -3.35 -10.20 17.44
#